data_AF-A0A7X5ISL6-F1
#
_entry.id   AF-A0A7X5ISL6-F1
#
_cell.length_a   1.000
_cell.length_b   1.000
_cell.length_c   1.000
_cell.angle_alpha   90.00
_cell.angle_beta   90.00
_cell.angle_gamma   90.00
#
_symmetry.space_group_name_H-M   'P 1'
#
loop_
_entity.id
_entity.type
_entity.pdbx_description
1 polymer ?
#
loop_
_entity_poly.entity_id
_entity_poly.type
_entity_poly.pdbx_seq_one_letter_code
_entity_poly.pdbx_strand_id
1 'polypeptide(L)'
;MQHSFKNWLLKDRGAAYQERIFDQSGSCRRAFEPPGKGIPQLEPRRTMLFYTPAGKWFPCNVFMKRHYQRLIFFCYRWGICHGVSTFIVDYTTPFGLLALETLCRVREMGECFVFLGLQGYALDQRRSYRLRPEPLSELERLYSQCDYRFYDDDLSYAAHKVYPFAGLHCTENGLMAMKFHLSKDLLEAWKG
;
A
#
# COMPACT_ATOMS: atom_id res chain seq x y z
N MET A 1 23.07 2.21 5.87
CA MET A 1 21.79 2.96 5.68
C MET A 1 20.54 2.22 6.20
N GLN A 2 20.55 0.90 6.40
CA GLN A 2 19.43 0.12 6.98
C GLN A 2 19.20 0.37 8.48
N HIS A 3 20.28 0.64 9.25
CA HIS A 3 20.22 0.89 10.69
C HIS A 3 19.37 2.11 11.09
N SER A 4 19.35 3.16 10.25
CA SER A 4 18.64 4.41 10.54
C SER A 4 17.11 4.28 10.42
N PHE A 5 16.61 3.45 9.50
CA PHE A 5 15.18 3.22 9.33
C PHE A 5 14.61 2.33 10.45
N LYS A 6 15.33 1.25 10.79
CA LYS A 6 14.97 0.34 11.89
C LYS A 6 14.94 1.06 13.24
N ASN A 7 15.95 1.88 13.53
CA ASN A 7 15.99 2.66 14.77
C ASN A 7 14.92 3.76 14.85
N TRP A 8 14.53 4.34 13.71
CA TRP A 8 13.43 5.31 13.66
C TRP A 8 12.06 4.66 13.91
N LEU A 9 11.80 3.51 13.31
CA LEU A 9 10.60 2.68 13.54
C LEU A 9 10.49 2.22 15.00
N LEU A 10 11.61 1.81 15.61
CA LEU A 10 11.66 1.40 17.01
C LEU A 10 11.42 2.57 17.97
N LYS A 11 11.80 3.80 17.61
CA LYS A 11 11.62 5.00 18.44
C LYS A 11 10.16 5.47 18.50
N ASP A 12 9.38 5.15 17.47
CA ASP A 12 7.94 5.47 17.37
C ASP A 12 7.03 4.34 17.92
N ARG A 13 7.64 3.26 18.43
CA ARG A 13 6.96 2.24 19.25
C ARG A 13 6.72 2.81 20.65
N GLY A 14 5.72 3.67 20.79
CA GLY A 14 5.13 3.91 22.11
C GLY A 14 4.60 2.59 22.66
N ALA A 15 4.84 2.31 23.95
CA ALA A 15 4.40 1.10 24.65
C ALA A 15 2.89 0.78 24.44
N ALA A 16 2.08 1.81 24.20
CA ALA A 16 0.65 1.71 23.89
C ALA A 16 0.30 1.04 22.55
N TYR A 17 1.28 0.81 21.65
CA TYR A 17 1.09 0.09 20.38
C TYR A 17 1.22 -1.43 20.53
N GLN A 18 2.11 -1.89 21.43
CA GLN A 18 2.25 -3.33 21.71
C GLN A 18 1.01 -3.89 22.41
N GLU A 19 0.41 -3.14 23.34
CA GLU A 19 -0.79 -3.57 24.06
C GLU A 19 -2.08 -3.58 23.22
N ARG A 20 -2.14 -2.84 22.10
CA ARG A 20 -3.35 -2.78 21.25
C ARG A 20 -3.38 -3.79 20.11
N ILE A 21 -2.24 -4.35 19.72
CA ILE A 21 -2.15 -5.40 18.68
C ILE A 21 -2.14 -6.81 19.29
N PHE A 22 -1.66 -6.94 20.53
CA PHE A 22 -1.66 -8.21 21.26
C PHE A 22 -2.76 -8.18 22.34
N ASP A 23 -3.86 -8.89 22.07
CA ASP A 23 -4.70 -9.40 23.16
C ASP A 23 -3.84 -10.32 24.05
N GLN A 24 -4.14 -10.44 25.34
CA GLN A 24 -3.35 -11.13 26.38
C GLN A 24 -3.09 -12.63 26.13
N SER A 25 -3.51 -13.15 24.97
CA SER A 25 -3.32 -14.51 24.47
C SER A 25 -2.23 -14.66 23.40
N GLY A 26 -1.56 -13.58 22.97
CA GLY A 26 -0.49 -13.67 21.95
C GLY A 26 -0.97 -14.05 20.54
N SER A 27 -2.28 -14.11 20.32
CA SER A 27 -2.88 -14.51 19.04
C SER A 27 -3.15 -13.29 18.18
N CYS A 28 -2.44 -13.19 17.04
CA CYS A 28 -2.77 -12.28 15.96
C CYS A 28 -4.22 -12.56 15.52
N ARG A 29 -5.17 -11.68 15.86
CA ARG A 29 -6.62 -11.87 15.61
C ARG A 29 -6.96 -11.80 14.11
N ARG A 30 -6.61 -12.85 13.39
CA ARG A 30 -7.36 -13.63 12.39
C ARG A 30 -6.31 -14.42 11.63
N ALA A 31 -6.42 -15.75 11.65
CA ALA A 31 -5.64 -16.60 10.76
C ALA A 31 -5.78 -16.04 9.35
N PHE A 32 -4.67 -15.56 8.80
CA PHE A 32 -4.57 -15.17 7.41
C PHE A 32 -4.81 -16.43 6.59
N GLU A 33 -6.00 -16.55 6.00
CA GLU A 33 -6.24 -17.53 4.95
C GLU A 33 -5.70 -16.92 3.66
N PRO A 34 -4.64 -17.49 3.05
CA PRO A 34 -4.21 -17.06 1.73
C PRO A 34 -5.41 -17.21 0.79
N PRO A 35 -5.68 -16.23 -0.09
CA PRO A 35 -6.76 -16.38 -1.07
C PRO A 35 -6.55 -17.70 -1.83
N GLY A 36 -7.62 -18.50 -1.96
CA GLY A 36 -7.63 -19.68 -2.82
C GLY A 36 -7.24 -19.32 -4.26
N LYS A 37 -6.98 -20.31 -5.13
CA LYS A 37 -6.49 -20.14 -6.51
C LYS A 37 -7.44 -19.38 -7.47
N GLY A 38 -7.82 -18.15 -7.15
CA GLY A 38 -8.71 -17.28 -7.92
C GLY A 38 -8.40 -15.80 -7.69
N ILE A 39 -9.01 -14.93 -8.48
CA ILE A 39 -8.86 -13.47 -8.36
C ILE A 39 -9.35 -13.04 -6.97
N PRO A 40 -8.55 -12.31 -6.17
CA PRO A 40 -8.94 -11.92 -4.83
C PRO A 40 -10.14 -10.96 -4.89
N GLN A 41 -11.20 -11.28 -4.15
CA GLN A 41 -12.37 -10.42 -4.06
C GLN A 41 -12.02 -9.19 -3.20
N LEU A 42 -12.03 -8.02 -3.82
CA LEU A 42 -11.72 -6.77 -3.14
C LEU A 42 -12.92 -6.30 -2.32
N GLU A 43 -12.74 -6.18 -1.01
CA GLU A 43 -13.69 -5.49 -0.12
C GLU A 43 -13.29 -4.00 -0.06
N PRO A 44 -14.05 -3.06 -0.66
CA PRO A 44 -13.65 -1.66 -0.71
C PRO A 44 -13.34 -1.08 0.68
N ARG A 45 -14.12 -1.46 1.68
CA ARG A 45 -13.99 -1.00 3.08
C ARG A 45 -12.66 -1.38 3.73
N ARG A 46 -12.04 -2.48 3.30
CA ARG A 46 -10.80 -3.00 3.87
C ARG A 46 -9.61 -2.89 2.93
N THR A 47 -9.78 -2.17 1.81
CA THR A 47 -8.81 -2.11 0.73
C THR A 47 -8.33 -0.68 0.54
N MET A 48 -7.00 -0.51 0.61
CA MET A 48 -6.32 0.74 0.34
C MET A 48 -5.40 0.61 -0.88
N LEU A 49 -5.53 1.50 -1.85
CA LEU A 49 -4.71 1.53 -3.06
C LEU A 49 -3.68 2.66 -3.01
N PHE A 50 -2.41 2.37 -3.32
CA PHE A 50 -1.35 3.35 -3.51
C PHE A 50 -0.98 3.50 -4.97
N TYR A 51 -1.07 4.72 -5.50
CA TYR A 51 -0.77 5.03 -6.90
C TYR A 51 -0.52 6.53 -7.10
N THR A 52 -0.08 6.89 -8.31
CA THR A 52 -0.01 8.29 -8.78
C THR A 52 -1.19 8.54 -9.70
N PRO A 53 -2.05 9.54 -9.42
CA PRO A 53 -3.13 9.93 -10.31
C PRO A 53 -2.64 10.33 -11.70
N ALA A 54 -3.43 10.00 -12.72
CA ALA A 54 -3.18 10.44 -14.10
C ALA A 54 -3.20 11.98 -14.20
N GLY A 55 -2.42 12.53 -15.14
CA GLY A 55 -2.39 13.98 -15.41
C GLY A 55 -1.59 14.83 -14.41
N LYS A 56 -0.87 14.22 -13.46
CA LYS A 56 -0.08 14.95 -12.47
C LYS A 56 1.21 15.55 -13.07
N TRP A 57 1.36 16.87 -12.93
CA TRP A 57 2.53 17.63 -13.41
C TRP A 57 3.82 17.34 -12.63
N PHE A 58 3.73 17.18 -11.31
CA PHE A 58 4.88 16.90 -10.43
C PHE A 58 4.65 15.56 -9.69
N PRO A 59 5.03 14.43 -10.28
CA PRO A 59 4.92 13.13 -9.62
C PRO A 59 5.98 12.96 -8.52
N CYS A 60 5.77 11.93 -7.68
CA CYS A 60 6.77 11.48 -6.72
C CYS A 60 8.16 11.34 -7.39
N ASN A 61 9.19 11.91 -6.75
CA ASN A 61 10.57 11.94 -7.25
C ASN A 61 11.59 11.62 -6.15
N VAL A 62 12.86 11.46 -6.53
CA VAL A 62 13.94 11.01 -5.64
C VAL A 62 14.17 11.94 -4.45
N PHE A 63 14.00 13.26 -4.62
CA PHE A 63 14.24 14.24 -3.57
C PHE A 63 13.15 14.19 -2.50
N MET A 64 11.91 13.93 -2.91
CA MET A 64 10.77 13.77 -2.02
C MET A 64 10.60 12.35 -1.49
N LYS A 65 11.48 11.41 -1.85
CA LYS A 65 11.41 10.00 -1.43
C LYS A 65 11.13 9.86 0.07
N ARG A 66 11.92 10.50 0.93
CA ARG A 66 11.78 10.37 2.39
C ARG A 66 10.45 10.91 2.91
N HIS A 67 9.96 12.00 2.31
CA HIS A 67 8.67 12.58 2.66
C HIS A 67 7.55 11.60 2.31
N TYR A 68 7.54 11.07 1.09
CA TYR A 68 6.50 10.13 0.66
C TYR A 68 6.58 8.77 1.35
N GLN A 69 7.77 8.27 1.69
CA GLN A 69 7.88 7.06 2.52
C GLN A 69 7.22 7.22 3.89
N ARG A 70 7.37 8.40 4.52
CA ARG A 70 6.70 8.70 5.78
C ARG A 70 5.18 8.78 5.59
N LEU A 71 4.72 9.42 4.52
CA LEU A 71 3.30 9.47 4.19
C LEU A 71 2.72 8.07 3.98
N ILE A 72 3.35 7.24 3.15
CA ILE A 72 2.93 5.85 2.89
C ILE A 72 2.86 5.07 4.20
N PHE A 73 3.90 5.15 5.04
CA PHE A 73 3.93 4.45 6.31
C PHE A 73 2.84 4.94 7.28
N PHE A 74 2.61 6.24 7.33
CA PHE A 74 1.54 6.83 8.13
C PHE A 74 0.17 6.33 7.65
N CYS A 75 -0.11 6.37 6.35
CA CYS A 75 -1.36 5.89 5.77
C CYS A 75 -1.56 4.38 5.98
N TYR A 76 -0.49 3.59 5.85
CA TYR A 76 -0.51 2.17 6.20
C TYR A 76 -0.94 1.95 7.65
N ARG A 77 -0.25 2.60 8.61
CA ARG A 77 -0.57 2.46 10.05
C ARG A 77 -1.98 2.91 10.35
N TRP A 78 -2.37 4.07 9.81
CA TRP A 78 -3.73 4.57 9.96
C TRP A 78 -4.75 3.55 9.43
N GLY A 79 -4.49 2.96 8.25
CA GLY A 79 -5.33 1.94 7.65
C GLY A 79 -5.49 0.72 8.55
N ILE A 80 -4.38 0.15 9.04
CA ILE A 80 -4.41 -0.99 9.97
C ILE A 80 -5.26 -0.66 11.21
N CYS A 81 -5.04 0.50 11.83
CA CYS A 81 -5.82 0.94 13.00
C CYS A 81 -7.33 1.09 12.72
N HIS A 82 -7.71 1.32 11.46
CA HIS A 82 -9.11 1.48 11.03
C HIS A 82 -9.66 0.24 10.31
N GLY A 83 -8.99 -0.92 10.43
CA GLY A 83 -9.49 -2.19 9.93
C GLY A 83 -9.26 -2.46 8.44
N VAL A 84 -8.37 -1.70 7.79
CA VAL A 84 -7.84 -2.05 6.46
C VAL A 84 -6.95 -3.29 6.61
N SER A 85 -7.26 -4.32 5.84
CA SER A 85 -6.49 -5.57 5.82
C SER A 85 -5.78 -5.81 4.49
N THR A 86 -6.19 -5.09 3.44
CA THR A 86 -5.73 -5.28 2.07
C THR A 86 -5.09 -4.00 1.54
N PHE A 87 -3.86 -4.10 1.07
CA PHE A 87 -3.11 -2.99 0.48
C PHE A 87 -2.75 -3.34 -0.95
N ILE A 88 -3.14 -2.47 -1.88
CA ILE A 88 -2.84 -2.61 -3.31
C ILE A 88 -1.82 -1.56 -3.69
N VAL A 89 -0.79 -1.92 -4.43
CA VAL A 89 0.20 -0.97 -4.96
C VAL A 89 0.24 -1.05 -6.47
N ASP A 90 0.00 0.08 -7.13
CA ASP A 90 0.28 0.21 -8.56
C ASP A 90 1.76 0.55 -8.76
N TYR A 91 2.59 -0.47 -8.90
CA TYR A 91 4.05 -0.29 -9.00
C TYR A 91 4.48 0.32 -10.33
N THR A 92 3.55 0.48 -11.27
CA THR A 92 3.84 1.14 -12.55
C THR A 92 3.80 2.66 -12.46
N THR A 93 3.41 3.19 -11.29
CA THR A 93 3.50 4.61 -10.99
C THR A 93 4.63 4.95 -10.01
N PRO A 94 5.15 6.19 -10.01
CA PRO A 94 6.26 6.59 -9.14
C PRO A 94 5.95 6.45 -7.65
N PHE A 95 4.75 6.86 -7.23
CA PHE A 95 4.33 6.75 -5.83
C PHE A 95 4.00 5.30 -5.43
N GLY A 96 3.30 4.56 -6.30
CA GLY A 96 2.96 3.17 -6.02
C GLY A 96 4.20 2.25 -5.99
N LEU A 97 5.23 2.54 -6.80
CA LEU A 97 6.53 1.88 -6.70
C LEU A 97 7.23 2.15 -5.36
N LEU A 98 7.22 3.40 -4.90
CA LEU A 98 7.76 3.73 -3.59
C LEU A 98 6.97 3.06 -2.47
N ALA A 99 5.66 2.91 -2.65
CA ALA A 99 4.80 2.18 -1.73
C ALA A 99 5.12 0.68 -1.73
N LEU A 100 5.35 0.07 -2.89
CA LEU A 100 5.81 -1.31 -3.01
C LEU A 100 7.08 -1.54 -2.19
N GLU A 101 8.13 -0.73 -2.42
CA GLU A 101 9.38 -0.80 -1.65
C GLU A 101 9.17 -0.64 -0.14
N THR A 102 8.29 0.28 0.25
CA THR A 102 8.06 0.62 1.66
C THR A 102 7.31 -0.50 2.36
N LEU A 103 6.25 -1.03 1.75
CA LEU A 103 5.42 -2.08 2.33
C LEU A 103 6.10 -3.45 2.31
N CYS A 104 6.95 -3.75 1.31
CA CYS A 104 7.86 -4.90 1.37
C CYS A 104 8.72 -4.87 2.65
N ARG A 105 9.33 -3.71 2.96
CA ARG A 105 10.13 -3.57 4.20
C ARG A 105 9.31 -3.71 5.47
N VAL A 106 8.06 -3.22 5.46
CA VAL A 106 7.14 -3.38 6.59
C VAL A 106 6.83 -4.87 6.82
N ARG A 107 6.59 -5.62 5.74
CA ARG A 107 6.39 -7.07 5.79
C ARG A 107 7.64 -7.83 6.25
N GLU A 108 8.83 -7.45 5.79
CA GLU A 108 10.12 -7.98 6.27
C GLU A 108 10.33 -7.76 7.79
N MET A 109 9.60 -6.84 8.41
CA MET A 109 9.63 -6.60 9.86
C MET A 109 8.64 -7.47 10.65
N GLY A 110 7.89 -8.35 9.99
CA GLY A 110 6.95 -9.29 10.62
C GLY A 110 5.50 -8.82 10.64
N GLU A 111 5.16 -7.74 9.93
CA GLU A 111 3.79 -7.26 9.80
C GLU A 111 2.99 -8.14 8.83
N CYS A 112 1.75 -8.47 9.19
CA CYS A 112 0.87 -9.33 8.42
C CYS A 112 -0.33 -8.54 7.87
N PHE A 113 -0.47 -8.50 6.54
CA PHE A 113 -1.59 -7.90 5.82
C PHE A 113 -1.67 -8.55 4.42
N VAL A 114 -2.79 -8.44 3.73
CA VAL A 114 -2.91 -8.86 2.32
C VAL A 114 -2.26 -7.78 1.45
N PHE A 115 -1.28 -8.16 0.63
CA PHE A 115 -0.52 -7.24 -0.19
C PHE A 115 -0.62 -7.61 -1.66
N LEU A 116 -1.28 -6.75 -2.43
CA LEU A 116 -1.59 -7.00 -3.83
C LEU A 116 -0.78 -6.05 -4.69
N GLY A 117 -0.10 -6.60 -5.68
CA GLY A 117 0.65 -5.82 -6.64
C GLY A 117 -0.16 -5.64 -7.91
N LEU A 118 -0.21 -4.43 -8.44
CA LEU A 118 -0.92 -4.10 -9.68
C LEU A 118 0.04 -3.54 -10.72
N GLN A 119 -0.01 -4.11 -11.92
CA GLN A 119 0.57 -3.52 -13.12
C GLN A 119 -0.51 -2.70 -13.84
N GLY A 120 -0.61 -1.40 -13.52
CA GLY A 120 -1.64 -0.54 -14.11
C GLY A 120 -1.32 -0.02 -15.52
N TYR A 121 -0.04 0.11 -15.85
CA TYR A 121 0.46 0.48 -17.16
C TYR A 121 1.40 -0.59 -17.71
N ALA A 122 1.57 -0.64 -19.03
CA ALA A 122 2.61 -1.44 -19.65
C ALA A 122 4.00 -1.05 -19.11
N LEU A 123 4.92 -2.01 -19.01
CA LEU A 123 6.24 -1.80 -18.37
C LEU A 123 7.11 -0.75 -19.06
N ASP A 124 6.93 -0.55 -20.37
CA ASP A 124 7.57 0.48 -21.18
C ASP A 124 7.01 1.89 -20.93
N GLN A 125 5.74 1.98 -20.49
CA GLN A 125 5.05 3.22 -20.12
C GLN A 125 5.19 3.57 -18.63
N ARG A 126 5.74 2.64 -17.84
CA ARG A 126 5.97 2.82 -16.40
C ARG A 126 6.81 4.06 -16.13
N ARG A 127 6.50 4.72 -15.01
CA ARG A 127 7.33 5.81 -14.47
C ARG A 127 7.94 5.42 -13.14
N SER A 128 9.22 5.77 -12.95
CA SER A 128 9.93 5.63 -11.68
C SER A 128 10.09 6.99 -11.00
N TYR A 129 10.14 7.00 -9.67
CA TYR A 129 10.54 8.16 -8.90
C TYR A 129 12.08 8.30 -8.81
N ARG A 130 12.85 7.26 -9.16
CA ARG A 130 14.31 7.24 -9.12
C ARG A 130 14.90 7.93 -10.36
N LEU A 131 16.12 8.46 -10.24
CA LEU A 131 16.86 9.06 -11.37
C LEU A 131 17.24 8.02 -12.43
N ARG A 132 17.60 6.81 -12.00
CA ARG A 132 17.78 5.66 -12.87
C ARG A 132 16.68 4.67 -12.55
N PRO A 133 15.88 4.25 -13.55
CA PRO A 133 14.88 3.20 -13.35
C PRO A 133 15.51 1.93 -12.78
N GLU A 134 14.70 1.22 -12.00
CA GLU A 134 15.04 -0.07 -11.42
C GLU A 134 15.24 -1.11 -12.53
N PRO A 135 16.22 -2.01 -12.41
CA PRO A 135 16.31 -3.15 -13.31
C PRO A 135 15.09 -4.05 -13.14
N LEU A 136 14.66 -4.70 -14.22
CA LEU A 136 13.47 -5.57 -14.21
C LEU A 136 13.54 -6.66 -13.13
N SER A 137 14.72 -7.24 -12.90
CA SER A 137 14.92 -8.24 -11.85
C SER A 137 14.68 -7.70 -10.42
N GLU A 138 14.96 -6.42 -10.16
CA GLU A 138 14.64 -5.81 -8.87
C GLU A 138 13.13 -5.64 -8.72
N LEU A 139 12.43 -5.22 -9.78
CA LEU A 139 10.98 -5.10 -9.79
C LEU A 139 10.30 -6.45 -9.60
N GLU A 140 10.73 -7.48 -10.33
CA GLU A 140 10.22 -8.85 -10.20
C GLU A 140 10.37 -9.37 -8.78
N ARG A 141 11.52 -9.15 -8.14
CA ARG A 141 11.78 -9.54 -6.75
C ARG A 141 10.91 -8.79 -5.74
N LEU A 142 10.61 -7.52 -5.98
CA LEU A 142 9.69 -6.77 -5.14
C LEU A 142 8.25 -7.27 -5.34
N TYR A 143 7.86 -7.45 -6.60
CA TYR A 143 6.53 -7.87 -7.00
C TYR A 143 6.21 -9.31 -6.58
N SER A 144 7.21 -10.18 -6.51
CA SER A 144 7.08 -11.56 -6.00
C SER A 144 6.78 -11.63 -4.50
N GLN A 145 6.94 -10.52 -3.77
CA GLN A 145 6.56 -10.44 -2.36
C GLN A 145 5.08 -10.11 -2.17
N CYS A 146 4.34 -9.80 -3.23
CA CYS A 146 2.89 -9.62 -3.16
C CYS A 146 2.19 -10.98 -3.15
N ASP A 147 1.09 -11.08 -2.40
CA ASP A 147 0.29 -12.30 -2.26
C ASP A 147 -0.49 -12.62 -3.55
N TYR A 148 -0.88 -11.58 -4.29
CA TYR A 148 -1.44 -11.70 -5.63
C TYR A 148 -0.93 -10.58 -6.53
N ARG A 149 -0.83 -10.91 -7.81
CA ARG A 149 -0.30 -10.04 -8.87
C ARG A 149 -1.39 -9.81 -9.91
N PHE A 150 -1.96 -8.62 -9.93
CA PHE A 150 -2.82 -8.16 -11.00
C PHE A 150 -1.96 -7.72 -12.17
N TYR A 151 -1.98 -8.52 -13.22
CA TYR A 151 -1.39 -8.23 -14.52
C TYR A 151 -2.47 -8.50 -15.56
N ASP A 152 -2.69 -7.52 -16.44
CA ASP A 152 -3.52 -7.68 -17.63
C ASP A 152 -2.89 -6.85 -18.76
N ASP A 153 -3.01 -7.31 -19.99
CA ASP A 153 -2.49 -6.61 -21.18
C ASP A 153 -3.37 -5.39 -21.53
N ASP A 154 -4.59 -5.33 -20.98
CA ASP A 154 -5.49 -4.18 -21.11
C ASP A 154 -5.10 -3.04 -20.16
N LEU A 155 -4.62 -1.92 -20.72
CA LEU A 155 -4.29 -0.68 -20.00
C LEU A 155 -5.46 -0.09 -19.20
N SER A 156 -6.70 -0.47 -19.53
CA SER A 156 -7.90 -0.03 -18.84
C SER A 156 -8.24 -0.93 -17.63
N TYR A 157 -7.64 -2.12 -17.52
CA TYR A 157 -7.94 -3.11 -16.49
C TYR A 157 -7.86 -2.52 -15.07
N ALA A 158 -6.75 -1.84 -14.75
CA ALA A 158 -6.57 -1.21 -13.45
C ALA A 158 -7.66 -0.19 -13.13
N ALA A 159 -7.98 0.69 -14.09
CA ALA A 159 -8.96 1.76 -13.93
C ALA A 159 -10.40 1.24 -13.78
N HIS A 160 -10.73 0.10 -14.39
CA HIS A 160 -12.09 -0.44 -14.40
C HIS A 160 -12.33 -1.58 -13.40
N LYS A 161 -11.30 -2.37 -13.07
CA LYS A 161 -11.43 -3.62 -12.29
C LYS A 161 -10.81 -3.55 -10.90
N VAL A 162 -9.86 -2.64 -10.67
CA VAL A 162 -9.14 -2.58 -9.38
C VAL A 162 -9.37 -1.25 -8.67
N TYR A 163 -9.12 -0.13 -9.34
CA TYR A 163 -9.22 1.20 -8.73
C TYR A 163 -10.59 1.48 -8.10
N PRO A 164 -11.74 1.23 -8.77
CA PRO A 164 -13.05 1.53 -8.20
C PRO A 164 -13.42 0.66 -7.00
N PHE A 165 -12.74 -0.48 -6.83
CA PHE A 165 -13.01 -1.45 -5.77
C PHE A 165 -12.09 -1.26 -4.55
N ALA A 166 -11.23 -0.25 -4.55
CA ALA A 166 -10.55 0.24 -3.35
C ALA A 166 -11.38 1.35 -2.71
N GLY A 167 -11.79 1.21 -1.45
CA GLY A 167 -12.55 2.26 -0.75
C GLY A 167 -11.66 3.41 -0.28
N LEU A 168 -10.35 3.18 -0.18
CA LEU A 168 -9.35 4.14 0.22
C LEU A 168 -8.25 4.25 -0.85
N HIS A 169 -7.89 5.48 -1.19
CA HIS A 169 -6.87 5.80 -2.16
C HIS A 169 -5.80 6.66 -1.49
N CYS A 170 -4.57 6.17 -1.42
CA CYS A 170 -3.42 6.93 -0.98
C CYS A 170 -2.60 7.36 -2.20
N THR A 171 -2.39 8.67 -2.33
CA THR A 171 -1.61 9.28 -3.41
C THR A 171 -0.57 10.21 -2.81
N GLU A 172 0.21 10.91 -3.64
CA GLU A 172 1.13 11.91 -3.11
C GLU A 172 0.42 13.11 -2.46
N ASN A 173 -0.89 13.27 -2.67
CA ASN A 173 -1.70 14.31 -2.02
C ASN A 173 -2.24 13.84 -0.64
N GLY A 174 -1.96 12.60 -0.25
CA GLY A 174 -2.47 12.00 0.98
C GLY A 174 -3.58 10.98 0.74
N LEU A 175 -4.30 10.69 1.82
CA LEU A 175 -5.38 9.71 1.83
C LEU A 175 -6.68 10.34 1.33
N MET A 176 -7.38 9.64 0.45
CA MET A 176 -8.69 9.98 -0.08
C MET A 176 -9.62 8.80 0.15
N ALA A 177 -10.85 9.10 0.55
CA ALA A 177 -11.84 8.10 0.87
C ALA A 177 -12.99 8.19 -0.14
N MET A 178 -13.34 7.07 -0.78
CA MET A 178 -14.42 7.03 -1.77
C MET A 178 -15.76 7.07 -1.05
N LYS A 179 -16.50 8.18 -1.19
CA LYS A 179 -17.74 8.46 -0.44
C LYS A 179 -18.77 7.32 -0.47
N PHE A 180 -18.86 6.58 -1.57
CA PHE A 180 -19.83 5.49 -1.73
C PHE A 180 -19.46 4.21 -0.97
N HIS A 181 -18.24 4.11 -0.45
CA HIS A 181 -17.72 2.88 0.17
C HIS A 181 -17.43 3.02 1.67
N LEU A 182 -17.63 4.20 2.25
CA LEU A 182 -17.38 4.46 3.67
C LEU A 182 -18.61 4.17 4.53
N SER A 183 -18.43 3.57 5.71
CA SER A 183 -19.47 3.56 6.74
C SER A 183 -19.62 4.97 7.35
N LYS A 184 -20.77 5.24 7.99
CA LYS A 184 -20.98 6.50 8.74
C LYS A 184 -19.89 6.70 9.80
N ASP A 185 -19.46 5.63 10.47
CA ASP A 185 -18.43 5.69 11.52
C ASP A 185 -17.06 6.11 10.98
N LEU A 186 -16.66 5.62 9.80
CA LEU A 186 -15.42 6.03 9.12
C LEU A 186 -15.50 7.47 8.64
N LEU A 187 -16.67 7.91 8.17
CA LEU A 187 -16.92 9.32 7.80
C LEU A 187 -16.86 10.25 9.01
N GLU A 188 -17.30 9.79 10.18
CA GLU A 188 -17.23 10.55 11.43
C GLU A 188 -15.80 10.62 11.99
N ALA A 189 -15.05 9.50 11.97
CA ALA A 189 -13.63 9.49 12.35
C ALA A 189 -12.75 10.38 11.46
N TRP A 190 -13.19 10.69 10.24
CA TRP A 190 -12.51 11.58 9.30
C TRP A 190 -12.79 13.07 9.48
N LYS A 191 -13.85 13.43 10.21
CA LYS A 191 -14.23 14.83 10.48
C LYS A 191 -13.62 15.39 11.78
N GLY A 192 -12.92 14.55 12.54
CA GLY A 192 -12.26 14.90 13.81
C GLY A 192 -10.82 15.34 13.64
#